data_AF-A0A1H9D436-F1
#
_entry.id   AF-A0A1H9D436-F1
#
_cell.length_a   1.000
_cell.length_b   1.000
_cell.length_c   1.000
_cell.angle_alpha   90.00
_cell.angle_beta   90.00
_cell.angle_gamma   90.00
#
_symmetry.space_group_name_H-M   'P 1'
#
loop_
_entity.id
_entity.type
_entity.pdbx_description
1 polymer ?
#
loop_
_entity_poly.entity_id
_entity_poly.type
_entity_poly.pdbx_seq_one_letter_code
_entity_poly.pdbx_strand_id
1 'polypeptide(L)'
;MADSKEKKREIKERNKRIKNSKKSKKRAENNMVGSFLYFALFALLVTVVILVSVRAYDFGTKIFSEDGAEAPPGTDVEITISSGDSVSDVAEKLLDKNVIENKTVFTIQSKLFDADFKEGTYVVNTSNSAEDIIEILSAKDGDEES
;
A
#
# COMPACT_ATOMS: atom_id res chain seq x y z
N MET A 1 -74.25 20.84 -26.58
CA MET A 1 -73.58 20.33 -25.35
C MET A 1 -72.67 19.11 -25.58
N ALA A 2 -72.91 18.24 -26.57
CA ALA A 2 -72.09 17.05 -26.83
C ALA A 2 -70.64 17.36 -27.29
N ASP A 3 -70.49 18.32 -28.21
CA ASP A 3 -69.21 18.71 -28.83
C ASP A 3 -68.13 19.18 -27.83
N SER A 4 -68.52 19.95 -26.80
CA SER A 4 -67.59 20.40 -25.75
C SER A 4 -67.02 19.25 -24.91
N LYS A 5 -67.77 18.14 -24.76
CA LYS A 5 -67.37 16.98 -23.96
C LYS A 5 -66.34 16.13 -24.70
N GLU A 6 -66.50 16.01 -26.01
CA GLU A 6 -65.60 15.27 -26.90
C GLU A 6 -64.25 15.98 -27.03
N LYS A 7 -64.26 17.29 -27.27
CA LYS A 7 -63.05 18.12 -27.31
C LYS A 7 -62.23 18.03 -26.01
N LYS A 8 -62.89 17.98 -24.85
CA LYS A 8 -62.22 17.78 -23.56
C LYS A 8 -61.58 16.38 -23.42
N ARG A 9 -62.19 15.34 -23.99
CA ARG A 9 -61.65 13.97 -23.98
C ARG A 9 -60.40 13.87 -24.86
N GLU A 10 -60.44 14.47 -26.04
CA GLU A 10 -59.28 14.50 -26.94
C GLU A 10 -58.08 15.24 -26.33
N ILE A 11 -58.32 16.39 -25.70
CA ILE A 11 -57.27 17.14 -25.00
C ILE A 11 -56.67 16.30 -23.87
N LYS A 12 -57.50 15.57 -23.12
CA LYS A 12 -57.03 14.69 -22.04
C LYS A 12 -56.19 13.52 -22.58
N GLU A 13 -56.62 12.88 -23.66
CA GLU A 13 -55.87 11.78 -24.29
C GLU A 13 -54.57 12.26 -24.92
N ARG A 14 -54.58 13.43 -25.58
CA ARG A 14 -53.37 14.08 -26.11
C ARG A 14 -52.37 14.39 -25.00
N ASN A 15 -52.82 14.97 -23.90
CA ASN A 15 -51.96 15.27 -22.75
C ASN A 15 -51.41 14.01 -22.08
N LYS A 16 -52.21 12.95 -22.00
CA LYS A 16 -51.79 11.63 -21.49
C LYS A 16 -50.70 11.01 -22.38
N ARG A 17 -50.85 11.07 -23.71
CA ARG A 17 -49.86 10.60 -24.69
C ARG A 17 -48.54 11.39 -24.59
N ILE A 18 -48.63 12.72 -24.50
CA ILE A 18 -47.45 13.60 -24.33
C ILE A 18 -46.73 13.30 -23.01
N LYS A 19 -47.47 13.05 -21.93
CA LYS A 19 -46.89 12.70 -20.61
C LYS A 19 -46.18 11.35 -20.66
N ASN A 20 -46.76 10.35 -21.33
CA ASN A 20 -46.18 9.02 -21.44
C ASN A 20 -44.91 8.98 -22.31
N SER A 21 -44.87 9.75 -23.42
CA SER A 21 -43.67 9.82 -24.28
C SER A 21 -42.49 10.55 -23.62
N LYS A 22 -42.76 11.56 -22.78
CA LYS A 22 -41.72 12.20 -21.97
C LYS A 22 -41.19 11.28 -20.87
N LYS A 23 -42.05 10.46 -20.27
CA LYS A 23 -41.68 9.51 -19.20
C LYS A 23 -40.81 8.35 -19.71
N SER A 24 -41.06 7.84 -20.93
CA SER A 24 -40.23 6.77 -21.52
C SER A 24 -38.83 7.28 -21.91
N LYS A 25 -38.72 8.48 -22.49
CA LYS A 25 -37.42 9.12 -22.79
C LYS A 25 -36.57 9.34 -21.52
N LYS A 26 -37.18 9.89 -20.47
CA LYS A 26 -36.50 10.12 -19.18
C LYS A 26 -36.04 8.82 -18.49
N ARG A 27 -36.71 7.69 -18.75
CA ARG A 27 -36.30 6.37 -18.25
C ARG A 27 -35.13 5.77 -19.04
N ALA A 28 -35.08 6.00 -20.35
CA ALA A 28 -33.95 5.57 -21.17
C ALA A 28 -32.68 6.36 -20.86
N GLU A 29 -32.79 7.67 -20.62
CA GLU A 29 -31.67 8.54 -20.24
C GLU A 29 -31.08 8.17 -18.87
N ASN A 30 -31.93 7.87 -17.87
CA ASN A 30 -31.46 7.53 -16.53
C ASN A 30 -30.75 6.16 -16.44
N ASN A 31 -31.01 5.22 -17.36
CA ASN A 31 -30.42 3.88 -17.32
C ASN A 31 -29.04 3.80 -18.00
N MET A 32 -28.70 4.75 -18.87
CA MET A 32 -27.43 4.74 -19.62
C MET A 32 -26.29 5.41 -18.82
N VAL A 33 -26.61 6.47 -18.09
CA VAL A 33 -25.66 7.19 -17.23
C VAL A 33 -25.22 6.32 -16.04
N GLY A 34 -26.15 5.54 -15.46
CA GLY A 34 -25.87 4.64 -14.34
C GLY A 34 -24.87 3.54 -14.68
N SER A 35 -25.03 2.89 -15.85
CA SER A 35 -24.10 1.85 -16.30
C SER A 35 -22.70 2.38 -16.57
N PHE A 36 -22.57 3.53 -17.25
CA PHE A 36 -21.26 4.13 -17.52
C PHE A 36 -20.51 4.50 -16.23
N LEU A 37 -21.21 5.08 -15.25
CA LEU A 37 -20.61 5.40 -13.96
C LEU A 37 -20.16 4.14 -13.21
N TYR A 38 -20.92 3.05 -13.30
CA TYR A 38 -20.55 1.77 -12.70
C TYR A 38 -19.28 1.18 -13.32
N PHE A 39 -19.17 1.21 -14.66
CA PHE A 39 -17.96 0.79 -15.36
C PHE A 39 -16.75 1.68 -15.03
N ALA A 40 -16.94 3.00 -14.92
CA ALA A 40 -15.89 3.92 -14.53
C ALA A 40 -15.40 3.66 -13.10
N LEU A 41 -16.31 3.43 -12.15
CA LEU A 41 -15.97 3.06 -10.77
C LEU A 41 -15.26 1.71 -10.71
N PHE A 42 -15.70 0.73 -11.49
CA PHE A 42 -15.07 -0.57 -11.57
C PHE A 42 -13.65 -0.48 -12.14
N ALA A 43 -13.46 0.27 -13.23
CA ALA A 43 -12.15 0.52 -13.81
C ALA A 43 -11.22 1.27 -12.85
N LEU A 44 -11.75 2.25 -12.09
CA LEU A 44 -11.02 2.93 -11.03
C LEU A 44 -10.55 1.93 -9.96
N LEU A 45 -11.46 1.07 -9.50
CA LEU A 45 -11.14 0.05 -8.48
C LEU A 45 -10.06 -0.92 -8.97
N VAL A 46 -10.18 -1.42 -10.19
CA VAL A 46 -9.15 -2.27 -10.83
C VAL A 46 -7.82 -1.54 -10.90
N THR A 47 -7.81 -0.25 -11.27
CA THR A 47 -6.58 0.56 -11.33
C THR A 47 -5.93 0.68 -9.95
N VAL A 48 -6.72 0.95 -8.91
CA VAL A 48 -6.21 1.01 -7.52
C VAL A 48 -5.61 -0.33 -7.10
N VAL A 49 -6.28 -1.44 -7.40
CA VAL A 49 -5.76 -2.78 -7.10
C VAL A 49 -4.44 -3.02 -7.81
N ILE A 50 -4.32 -2.72 -9.11
CA ILE A 50 -3.06 -2.89 -9.84
C ILE A 50 -1.95 -2.02 -9.23
N LEU A 51 -2.22 -0.76 -8.91
CA LEU A 51 -1.23 0.14 -8.31
C LEU A 51 -0.76 -0.37 -6.94
N VAL A 52 -1.68 -0.85 -6.11
CA VAL A 52 -1.35 -1.43 -4.81
C VAL A 52 -0.55 -2.71 -5.00
N SER A 53 -0.93 -3.59 -5.94
CA SER A 53 -0.20 -4.83 -6.22
C SER A 53 1.21 -4.56 -6.72
N VAL A 54 1.42 -3.59 -7.61
CA VAL A 54 2.78 -3.22 -8.08
C VAL A 54 3.62 -2.69 -6.92
N ARG A 55 3.05 -1.78 -6.11
CA ARG A 55 3.73 -1.25 -4.91
C ARG A 55 4.05 -2.34 -3.90
N ALA A 56 3.12 -3.28 -3.69
CA ALA A 56 3.29 -4.41 -2.79
C ALA A 56 4.32 -5.41 -3.32
N TYR A 57 4.41 -5.60 -4.64
CA TYR A 57 5.43 -6.41 -5.28
C TYR A 57 6.82 -5.79 -5.09
N ASP A 58 6.99 -4.50 -5.42
CA ASP A 58 8.25 -3.77 -5.21
C ASP A 58 8.66 -3.71 -3.72
N PHE A 59 7.67 -3.61 -2.83
CA PHE A 59 7.91 -3.63 -1.39
C PHE A 59 8.31 -5.04 -0.92
N GLY A 60 7.61 -6.06 -1.40
CA GLY A 60 7.90 -7.46 -1.08
C GLY A 60 9.29 -7.86 -1.51
N THR A 61 9.69 -7.55 -2.74
CA THR A 61 11.05 -7.85 -3.21
C THR A 61 12.12 -7.15 -2.39
N LYS A 62 11.88 -5.93 -1.90
CA LYS A 62 12.80 -5.24 -0.98
C LYS A 62 12.83 -5.81 0.44
N ILE A 63 11.69 -6.28 0.95
CA ILE A 63 11.59 -6.92 2.27
C ILE A 63 12.22 -8.32 2.27
N PHE A 64 12.17 -9.02 1.15
CA PHE A 64 12.73 -10.36 1.01
C PHE A 64 14.07 -10.38 0.27
N SER A 65 14.66 -9.21 -0.01
CA SER A 65 16.03 -9.15 -0.51
C SER A 65 16.96 -9.55 0.63
N GLU A 66 17.70 -10.64 0.41
CA GLU A 66 18.81 -11.08 1.26
C GLU A 66 20.08 -10.25 1.02
N ASP A 67 20.03 -9.32 0.06
CA ASP A 67 21.17 -8.45 -0.26
C ASP A 67 21.35 -7.38 0.82
N GLY A 68 22.60 -7.19 1.27
CA GLY A 68 23.00 -6.04 2.06
C GLY A 68 22.88 -4.73 1.27
N ALA A 69 23.03 -3.60 1.96
CA ALA A 69 23.00 -2.27 1.35
C ALA A 69 24.10 -2.05 0.29
N GLU A 70 25.17 -2.86 0.32
CA GLU A 70 26.25 -2.85 -0.65
C GLU A 70 26.58 -4.28 -1.12
N ALA A 71 27.05 -4.42 -2.36
CA ALA A 71 27.55 -5.72 -2.82
C ALA A 71 28.86 -6.10 -2.09
N PRO A 72 29.15 -7.41 -1.90
CA PRO A 72 30.43 -7.86 -1.36
C PRO A 72 31.61 -7.25 -2.14
N PRO A 73 32.68 -6.79 -1.47
CA PRO A 73 33.02 -7.06 -0.07
C PRO A 73 32.40 -6.11 0.99
N GLY A 74 31.59 -5.13 0.57
CA GLY A 74 31.01 -4.13 1.48
C GLY A 74 32.05 -3.33 2.29
N THR A 75 31.58 -2.69 3.35
CA THR A 75 32.37 -1.86 4.27
C THR A 75 32.00 -2.17 5.72
N ASP A 76 33.00 -2.38 6.57
CA ASP A 76 32.78 -2.56 8.01
C ASP A 76 32.45 -1.22 8.68
N VAL A 77 31.35 -1.20 9.43
CA VAL A 77 30.81 -0.02 10.08
C VAL A 77 30.55 -0.34 11.55
N GLU A 78 31.14 0.46 12.43
CA GLU A 78 30.87 0.38 13.87
C GLU A 78 29.52 1.04 14.19
N ILE A 79 28.63 0.39 14.94
CA ILE A 79 27.31 0.88 15.37
C ILE A 79 27.21 0.77 16.89
N THR A 80 26.74 1.83 17.55
CA THR A 80 26.56 1.84 19.00
C THR A 80 25.08 1.91 19.35
N ILE A 81 24.59 0.87 20.02
CA ILE A 81 23.24 0.77 20.59
C ILE A 81 23.30 1.23 22.05
N SER A 82 22.51 2.25 22.37
CA SER A 82 22.41 2.83 23.70
C SER A 82 21.28 2.19 24.50
N SER A 83 21.41 2.20 25.83
CA SER A 83 20.36 1.74 26.73
C SER A 83 19.07 2.50 26.49
N GLY A 84 18.00 1.79 26.12
CA GLY A 84 16.68 2.38 25.85
C GLY A 84 16.44 2.83 24.42
N ASP A 85 17.38 2.59 23.49
CA ASP A 85 17.09 2.75 22.05
C ASP A 85 15.93 1.84 21.65
N SER A 86 14.94 2.40 20.95
CA SER A 86 13.91 1.58 20.33
C SER A 86 14.44 0.92 19.05
N VAL A 87 13.75 -0.13 18.58
CA VAL A 87 14.03 -0.76 17.26
C VAL A 87 14.10 0.27 16.14
N SER A 88 13.27 1.31 16.19
CA SER A 88 13.27 2.39 15.21
C SER A 88 14.53 3.26 15.31
N ASP A 89 15.06 3.50 16.50
CA ASP A 89 16.26 4.32 16.70
C ASP A 89 17.51 3.57 16.23
N VAL A 90 17.58 2.25 16.50
CA VAL A 90 18.63 1.37 15.96
C VAL A 90 18.57 1.34 14.44
N ALA A 91 17.38 1.18 13.85
CA ALA A 91 17.20 1.20 12.40
C ALA A 91 17.61 2.55 11.78
N GLU A 92 17.38 3.66 12.46
CA GLU A 92 17.83 4.99 11.99
C GLU A 92 19.35 5.11 12.01
N LYS A 93 20.01 4.66 13.08
CA LYS A 93 21.48 4.62 13.17
C LYS A 93 22.10 3.76 12.07
N LEU A 94 21.49 2.61 11.76
CA LEU A 94 21.94 1.73 10.67
C LEU A 94 21.76 2.38 9.29
N LEU A 95 20.64 3.08 9.07
CA LEU A 95 20.37 3.80 7.83
C LEU A 95 21.34 4.97 7.63
N ASP A 96 21.60 5.74 8.68
CA ASP A 96 22.51 6.89 8.65
C ASP A 96 23.94 6.50 8.28
N LYS A 97 24.35 5.28 8.63
CA LYS A 97 25.65 4.73 8.25
C LYS A 97 25.62 3.87 6.97
N ASN A 98 24.51 3.88 6.23
CA ASN A 98 24.27 3.08 5.02
C ASN A 98 24.48 1.56 5.21
N VAL A 99 24.26 1.04 6.42
CA VAL A 99 24.29 -0.40 6.69
C VAL A 99 23.01 -1.07 6.21
N ILE A 100 21.90 -0.33 6.20
CA ILE A 100 20.61 -0.80 5.66
C ILE A 100 20.09 0.20 4.63
N GLU A 101 19.33 -0.27 3.64
CA GLU A 101 18.73 0.60 2.62
C GLU A 101 17.46 1.32 3.12
N ASN A 102 16.73 0.70 4.04
CA ASN A 102 15.40 1.20 4.43
C ASN A 102 15.04 0.89 5.88
N LYS A 103 14.90 1.96 6.68
CA LYS A 103 14.47 1.92 8.09
C LYS A 103 13.16 1.17 8.31
N THR A 104 12.17 1.36 7.43
CA THR A 104 10.83 0.76 7.61
C THR A 104 10.87 -0.74 7.37
N VAL A 105 11.59 -1.18 6.34
CA VAL A 105 11.78 -2.60 6.02
C VAL A 105 12.47 -3.31 7.18
N PHE A 106 13.61 -2.76 7.62
CA PHE A 106 14.34 -3.31 8.76
C PHE A 106 13.49 -3.35 10.03
N THR A 107 12.77 -2.28 10.36
CA THR A 107 11.88 -2.25 11.53
C THR A 107 10.80 -3.34 11.49
N ILE A 108 10.26 -3.64 10.30
CA ILE A 108 9.27 -4.71 10.14
C ILE A 108 9.93 -6.09 10.29
N GLN A 109 11.08 -6.31 9.65
CA GLN A 109 11.85 -7.55 9.80
C GLN A 109 12.24 -7.77 11.27
N SER A 110 12.78 -6.78 11.97
CA SER A 110 13.11 -6.87 13.40
C SER A 110 11.92 -7.30 14.26
N LYS A 111 10.71 -6.84 13.92
CA LYS A 111 9.48 -7.29 14.61
C LYS A 111 9.04 -8.70 14.22
N LEU A 112 9.32 -9.13 13.01
CA LEU A 112 8.97 -10.47 12.52
C LEU A 112 9.91 -11.53 13.10
N PHE A 113 11.18 -11.18 13.29
CA PHE A 113 12.22 -12.02 13.88
C PHE A 113 12.35 -11.86 15.41
N ASP A 114 11.41 -11.17 16.07
CA ASP A 114 11.43 -10.91 17.53
C ASP A 114 12.80 -10.38 18.04
N ALA A 115 13.37 -9.42 17.30
CA ALA A 115 14.68 -8.85 17.60
C ALA A 115 14.72 -8.22 19.00
N ASP A 116 15.76 -8.59 19.77
CA ASP A 116 16.01 -8.12 21.13
C ASP A 116 17.41 -7.50 21.20
N PHE A 117 17.52 -6.31 20.62
CA PHE A 117 18.79 -5.60 20.50
C PHE A 117 19.40 -5.28 21.87
N LYS A 118 20.67 -5.62 22.02
CA LYS A 118 21.42 -5.36 23.26
C LYS A 118 22.20 -4.06 23.15
N GLU A 119 22.35 -3.41 24.30
CA GLU A 119 23.24 -2.25 24.40
C GLU A 119 24.68 -2.70 24.19
N GLY A 120 25.43 -1.97 23.36
CA GLY A 120 26.75 -2.42 22.95
C GLY A 120 27.25 -1.69 21.71
N THR A 121 28.51 -1.98 21.38
CA THR A 121 29.13 -1.52 20.14
C THR A 121 29.41 -2.72 19.28
N TYR A 122 28.86 -2.72 18.06
CA TYR A 122 28.94 -3.82 17.12
C TYR A 122 29.61 -3.36 15.84
N VAL A 123 30.36 -4.25 15.20
CA VAL A 123 30.86 -4.03 13.84
C VAL A 123 29.96 -4.83 12.91
N VAL A 124 29.34 -4.14 11.97
CA VAL A 124 28.45 -4.72 10.96
C VAL A 124 28.93 -4.31 9.58
N ASN A 125 28.90 -5.22 8.61
CA ASN A 125 29.33 -4.93 7.25
C ASN A 125 28.12 -4.50 6.39
N THR A 126 28.30 -3.53 5.49
CA THR A 126 27.22 -3.05 4.59
C THR A 126 26.72 -4.11 3.61
N SER A 127 27.46 -5.20 3.41
CA SER A 127 27.03 -6.36 2.59
C SER A 127 26.28 -7.44 3.37
N ASN A 128 26.22 -7.34 4.71
CA ASN A 128 25.42 -8.26 5.51
C ASN A 128 23.94 -8.06 5.23
N SER A 129 23.18 -9.17 5.23
CA SER A 129 21.74 -9.10 5.12
C SER A 129 21.13 -8.45 6.36
N ALA A 130 19.90 -7.95 6.25
CA ALA A 130 19.19 -7.39 7.40
C ALA A 130 18.97 -8.45 8.51
N GLU A 131 18.84 -9.72 8.15
CA GLU A 131 18.72 -10.83 9.11
C GLU A 131 20.02 -11.05 9.87
N ASP A 132 21.17 -11.09 9.19
CA ASP A 132 22.49 -11.20 9.83
C ASP A 132 22.75 -10.01 10.77
N ILE A 133 22.37 -8.80 10.36
CA ILE A 133 22.49 -7.61 11.19
C ILE A 133 21.61 -7.74 12.44
N ILE A 134 20.35 -8.21 12.29
CA ILE A 134 19.47 -8.42 13.44
C ILE A 134 20.07 -9.45 14.40
N GLU A 135 20.64 -10.53 13.88
CA GLU A 135 21.30 -11.56 14.68
C GLU A 135 22.52 -11.00 15.41
N ILE A 136 23.44 -10.30 14.73
CA ILE A 136 24.62 -9.69 15.34
C ILE A 136 24.24 -8.72 16.47
N LEU A 137 23.21 -7.89 16.25
CA LEU A 137 22.79 -6.88 17.24
C LEU A 137 21.95 -7.47 18.37
N SER A 138 21.36 -8.66 18.18
CA SER A 138 20.58 -9.38 19.21
C SER A 138 21.43 -10.42 19.94
N ALA A 139 22.58 -10.81 19.39
CA ALA A 139 23.55 -11.67 20.02
C ALA A 139 24.08 -10.99 21.29
N LYS A 140 23.94 -11.70 22.41
CA LYS A 140 24.52 -11.31 23.69
C LYS A 140 26.03 -11.49 23.55
N ASP A 141 26.82 -10.45 23.80
CA ASP A 141 28.29 -10.48 23.78
C ASP A 141 28.85 -11.87 24.16
N GLY A 142 29.42 -12.60 23.20
CA GLY A 142 30.22 -13.79 23.49
C GLY A 142 30.11 -15.03 22.61
N ASP A 143 29.41 -15.03 21.48
CA ASP A 143 29.56 -16.11 20.49
C ASP A 143 30.56 -15.68 19.41
N GLU A 144 31.79 -15.37 19.84
CA GLU A 144 32.94 -15.60 18.97
C GLU A 144 32.99 -17.11 18.72
N GLU A 145 32.70 -17.54 17.50
CA GLU A 145 32.96 -18.91 17.05
C GLU A 145 34.37 -19.33 17.51
N SER A 146 34.43 -20.32 18.40
CA SER A 146 35.64 -21.00 18.84
C SER A 146 36.04 -22.12 17.88
#